data_AF-A0A2P2MCM0-F1
#
_entry.id   AF-A0A2P2MCM0-F1
#
_cell.length_a   1.000
_cell.length_b   1.000
_cell.length_c   1.000
_cell.angle_alpha   90.00
_cell.angle_beta   90.00
_cell.angle_gamma   90.00
#
_symmetry.space_group_name_H-M   'P 1'
#
loop_
_entity.id
_entity.type
_entity.pdbx_description
1 polymer ?
#
loop_
_entity_poly.entity_id
_entity_poly.type
_entity_poly.pdbx_seq_one_letter_code
_entity_poly.pdbx_strand_id
1 'polypeptide(L)'
;MRTHGSKLQRESIRRAPRKQLEPVFEALNTLGNTKWRVNKRVLSIVDRIWANGGQLAGLVDCEDVPLPEKPDTQDEAEIRKWKWKVKNVKKENRERHSQRCDVELKLAVARKMKDEEGFYYPHNIDFRGRAYPMHPYLNHLGSDLCRGILEFAEGRPLGNLGIRWLKIHLANLYAGGVDKLSLEERLAFAENHLDDIFDSADRPLEGRCWWLGAEDPFQCLAVCINLSEALRSSSPETTISHLPVHQDGSCNGLQHYAALGRDKLGAGAVNLVGAEKPADVYSGIASRVLDIMQREAEKDPSTYPHALRAKLLINQVDRKLVKQTVMTSVYGVTYIGARDQIKRRLKERGAIADDKELFAASCYAAKTTLKALEEMFEGARAIMGWLGDCAKVIAAENQPVRWTTPLGLPVVQPYRQLGRHLIKTSLQVLALQKETDKVMVQRQKTAFPPNFVHSLDGCHMMMTAVACKKANMNFAGVHDSYWTHACDVDQMNHILREKFVELYEAPILENLLKAFQKSFPKLKFPPIPERGDFDLRDVLKSTYFFN
;
A
#
# COMPACT_ATOMS: atom_id res chain seq x y z
N MET A 1 -4.74 19.27 7.59
CA MET A 1 -3.83 18.81 6.51
C MET A 1 -2.40 18.74 7.04
N ARG A 2 -1.67 17.63 6.78
CA ARG A 2 -0.23 17.46 7.05
C ARG A 2 0.55 18.14 5.93
N THR A 3 1.04 19.36 6.18
CA THR A 3 1.78 20.13 5.16
C THR A 3 3.29 19.99 5.27
N HIS A 4 3.80 19.28 6.29
CA HIS A 4 5.23 19.12 6.58
C HIS A 4 6.03 20.42 6.53
N GLY A 5 5.41 21.53 6.99
CA GLY A 5 6.05 22.85 7.01
C GLY A 5 5.81 23.72 5.77
N SER A 6 5.34 23.14 4.65
CA SER A 6 5.10 23.88 3.40
C SER A 6 4.20 25.09 3.62
N LYS A 7 4.74 26.29 3.36
CA LYS A 7 4.00 27.56 3.49
C LYS A 7 2.96 27.71 2.38
N LEU A 8 3.35 27.43 1.13
CA LEU A 8 2.49 27.58 -0.03
C LEU A 8 1.26 26.67 0.02
N GLN A 9 1.42 25.42 0.47
CA GLN A 9 0.27 24.54 0.66
C GLN A 9 -0.73 25.12 1.68
N ARG A 10 -0.23 25.63 2.81
CA ARG A 10 -1.07 26.26 3.85
C ARG A 10 -1.80 27.48 3.33
N GLU A 11 -1.11 28.35 2.60
CA GLU A 11 -1.72 29.52 1.98
C GLU A 11 -2.76 29.14 0.93
N SER A 12 -2.49 28.12 0.11
CA SER A 12 -3.42 27.67 -0.92
C SER A 12 -4.72 27.13 -0.31
N ILE A 13 -4.65 26.39 0.80
CA ILE A 13 -5.84 25.93 1.52
C ILE A 13 -6.60 27.09 2.15
N ARG A 14 -5.90 28.08 2.74
CA ARG A 14 -6.54 29.26 3.36
C ARG A 14 -7.26 30.15 2.35
N ARG A 15 -6.74 30.24 1.12
CA ARG A 15 -7.33 31.04 0.04
C ARG A 15 -8.47 30.35 -0.70
N ALA A 16 -8.56 29.02 -0.62
CA ALA A 16 -9.62 28.28 -1.29
C ALA A 16 -10.99 28.63 -0.67
N PRO A 17 -12.03 28.91 -1.50
CA PRO A 17 -13.38 29.11 -1.00
C PRO A 17 -13.86 27.92 -0.18
N ARG A 18 -14.57 28.16 0.92
CA ARG A 18 -15.08 27.07 1.78
C ARG A 18 -15.96 26.09 1.01
N LYS A 19 -16.82 26.59 0.12
CA LYS A 19 -17.68 25.79 -0.77
C LYS A 19 -16.89 24.80 -1.64
N GLN A 20 -15.68 25.18 -2.07
CA GLN A 20 -14.81 24.32 -2.88
C GLN A 20 -14.28 23.12 -2.05
N LEU A 21 -14.11 23.28 -0.74
CA LEU A 21 -13.57 22.26 0.16
C LEU A 21 -14.64 21.43 0.87
N GLU A 22 -15.93 21.77 0.72
CA GLU A 22 -17.05 21.08 1.36
C GLU A 22 -17.03 19.56 1.12
N PRO A 23 -16.81 19.05 -0.11
CA PRO A 23 -16.75 17.60 -0.33
C PRO A 23 -15.64 16.91 0.46
N VAL A 24 -14.48 17.57 0.60
CA VAL A 24 -13.34 17.04 1.37
C VAL A 24 -13.66 17.02 2.86
N PHE A 25 -14.32 18.06 3.38
CA PHE A 25 -14.74 18.10 4.78
C PHE A 25 -15.81 17.05 5.09
N GLU A 26 -16.79 16.87 4.20
CA GLU A 26 -17.81 15.83 4.32
C GLU A 26 -17.17 14.44 4.36
N ALA A 27 -16.20 14.18 3.49
CA ALA A 27 -15.48 12.91 3.48
C ALA A 27 -14.67 12.67 4.76
N LEU A 28 -13.96 13.68 5.26
CA LEU A 28 -13.20 13.54 6.51
C LEU A 28 -14.09 13.35 7.73
N ASN A 29 -15.23 14.05 7.80
CA ASN A 29 -16.22 13.83 8.83
C ASN A 29 -16.79 12.41 8.74
N THR A 30 -17.02 11.92 7.52
CA THR A 30 -17.50 10.56 7.28
C THR A 30 -16.52 9.51 7.78
N LEU A 31 -15.24 9.59 7.39
CA LEU A 31 -14.18 8.69 7.86
C LEU A 31 -13.99 8.76 9.38
N GLY A 32 -14.11 9.97 9.96
CA GLY A 32 -13.98 10.18 11.40
C GLY A 32 -15.16 9.71 12.23
N ASN A 33 -16.33 9.53 11.62
CA ASN A 33 -17.55 9.11 12.30
C ASN A 33 -17.66 7.59 12.47
N THR A 34 -16.77 6.79 11.88
CA THR A 34 -16.76 5.34 12.08
C THR A 34 -16.32 5.03 13.51
N LYS A 35 -17.21 4.44 14.31
CA LYS A 35 -16.96 4.05 15.70
C LYS A 35 -16.22 2.72 15.75
N TRP A 36 -15.10 2.68 16.46
CA TRP A 36 -14.24 1.51 16.64
C TRP A 36 -14.29 1.02 18.08
N ARG A 37 -14.00 -0.26 18.30
CA ARG A 37 -13.72 -0.83 19.63
C ARG A 37 -12.56 -1.81 19.56
N VAL A 38 -12.06 -2.20 20.72
CA VAL A 38 -11.02 -3.22 20.82
C VAL A 38 -11.64 -4.62 20.76
N ASN A 39 -11.15 -5.47 19.88
CA ASN A 39 -11.43 -6.90 19.90
C ASN A 39 -10.71 -7.53 21.10
N LYS A 40 -11.44 -7.72 22.20
CA LYS A 40 -10.90 -8.23 23.47
C LYS A 40 -10.33 -9.64 23.34
N ARG A 41 -10.93 -10.48 22.49
CA ARG A 41 -10.50 -11.88 22.29
C ARG A 41 -9.11 -11.92 21.66
N VAL A 42 -8.90 -11.17 20.56
CA VAL A 42 -7.60 -11.10 19.88
C VAL A 42 -6.57 -10.38 20.75
N LEU A 43 -6.93 -9.27 21.41
CA LEU A 43 -6.02 -8.58 22.34
C LEU A 43 -5.51 -9.51 23.45
N SER A 44 -6.38 -10.35 24.02
CA SER A 44 -5.98 -11.32 25.04
C SER A 44 -4.96 -12.33 24.52
N ILE A 45 -5.05 -12.76 23.26
CA ILE A 45 -4.08 -13.68 22.65
C ILE A 45 -2.76 -12.95 22.39
N VAL A 46 -2.81 -11.73 21.87
CA VAL A 46 -1.62 -10.89 21.68
C VAL A 46 -0.89 -10.66 23.00
N ASP A 47 -1.61 -10.31 24.07
CA ASP A 47 -1.03 -10.09 25.39
C ASP A 47 -0.33 -11.35 25.92
N ARG A 48 -0.93 -12.53 25.69
CA ARG A 48 -0.31 -13.83 26.05
C ARG A 48 0.96 -14.09 25.25
N ILE A 49 0.96 -13.87 23.93
CA ILE A 49 2.15 -14.04 23.10
C ILE A 49 3.26 -13.09 23.55
N TRP A 50 2.91 -11.82 23.79
CA TRP A 50 3.85 -10.80 24.20
C TRP A 50 4.47 -11.08 25.57
N ALA A 51 3.66 -11.51 26.54
CA ALA A 51 4.13 -11.93 27.87
C ALA A 51 5.07 -13.15 27.84
N ASN A 52 5.01 -13.97 26.78
CA ASN A 52 5.86 -15.14 26.57
C ASN A 52 7.07 -14.87 25.66
N GLY A 53 7.46 -13.61 25.46
CA GLY A 53 8.68 -13.24 24.74
C GLY A 53 8.48 -12.81 23.28
N GLY A 54 7.24 -12.77 22.77
CA GLY A 54 6.94 -12.33 21.41
C GLY A 54 7.24 -13.39 20.35
N GLN A 55 7.87 -13.00 19.25
CA GLN A 55 8.31 -13.85 18.11
C GLN A 55 7.24 -14.58 17.28
N LEU A 56 6.02 -14.71 17.78
CA LEU A 56 4.90 -15.34 17.07
C LEU A 56 4.12 -14.31 16.25
N ALA A 57 3.50 -14.75 15.14
CA ALA A 57 2.56 -13.94 14.35
C ALA A 57 3.14 -12.56 13.91
N GLY A 58 4.45 -12.51 13.64
CA GLY A 58 5.13 -11.28 13.22
C GLY A 58 5.46 -10.29 14.34
N LEU A 59 5.22 -10.64 15.62
CA LEU A 59 5.70 -9.84 16.75
C LEU A 59 7.21 -9.96 16.89
N VAL A 60 7.85 -8.85 17.26
CA VAL A 60 9.29 -8.80 17.50
C VAL A 60 9.67 -9.62 18.72
N ASP A 61 10.89 -10.14 18.72
CA ASP A 61 11.52 -10.78 19.87
C ASP A 61 11.73 -9.80 21.02
N CYS A 62 11.30 -10.19 22.23
CA CYS A 62 11.53 -9.40 23.45
C CYS A 62 13.02 -9.33 23.80
N GLU A 63 13.80 -10.33 23.41
CA GLU A 63 15.22 -10.43 23.73
C GLU A 63 16.13 -9.86 22.63
N ASP A 64 17.31 -9.45 23.06
CA ASP A 64 18.39 -9.03 22.17
C ASP A 64 19.17 -10.22 21.64
N VAL A 65 19.61 -10.13 20.38
CA VAL A 65 20.54 -11.13 19.83
C VAL A 65 21.88 -11.01 20.56
N PRO A 66 22.45 -12.12 21.07
CA PRO A 66 23.73 -12.08 21.76
C PRO A 66 24.85 -11.61 20.82
N LEU A 67 25.74 -10.78 21.34
CA LEU A 67 26.91 -10.33 20.59
C LEU A 67 27.83 -11.53 20.28
N PRO A 68 28.37 -11.63 19.06
CA PRO A 68 29.27 -12.71 18.72
C PRO A 68 30.56 -12.59 19.54
N GLU A 69 31.04 -13.72 20.06
CA GLU A 69 32.29 -13.78 20.80
C GLU A 69 33.46 -13.33 19.92
N LYS A 70 34.41 -12.63 20.56
CA LYS A 70 35.62 -12.18 19.88
C LYS A 70 36.48 -13.41 19.57
N PRO A 71 36.88 -13.63 18.31
CA PRO A 71 37.74 -14.76 17.99
C PRO A 71 39.11 -14.56 18.65
N ASP A 72 39.66 -15.65 19.20
CA ASP A 72 41.01 -15.68 19.75
C ASP A 72 42.01 -15.92 18.63
N THR A 73 42.26 -14.86 17.86
CA THR A 73 43.10 -14.86 16.66
C THR A 73 43.77 -13.51 16.50
N GLN A 74 44.97 -13.49 15.93
CA GLN A 74 45.62 -12.26 15.49
C GLN A 74 45.35 -11.93 14.03
N ASP A 75 44.63 -12.80 13.29
CA ASP A 75 44.29 -12.58 11.89
C ASP A 75 43.38 -11.34 11.75
N GLU A 76 43.90 -10.31 11.09
CA GLU A 76 43.17 -9.07 10.82
C GLU A 76 41.90 -9.28 10.00
N ALA A 77 41.88 -10.27 9.09
CA ALA A 77 40.73 -10.58 8.26
C ALA A 77 39.59 -11.17 9.11
N GLU A 78 39.91 -12.10 10.01
CA GLU A 78 38.95 -12.68 10.95
C GLU A 78 38.43 -11.66 11.95
N ILE A 79 39.31 -10.83 12.53
CA ILE A 79 38.94 -9.72 13.41
C ILE A 79 38.02 -8.73 12.66
N ARG A 80 38.31 -8.42 11.39
CA ARG A 80 37.48 -7.53 10.57
C ARG A 80 36.11 -8.15 10.30
N LYS A 81 36.04 -9.44 9.98
CA LYS A 81 34.77 -10.19 9.79
C LYS A 81 33.95 -10.19 11.08
N TRP A 82 34.58 -10.43 12.23
CA TRP A 82 33.94 -10.33 13.54
C TRP A 82 33.41 -8.92 13.83
N LYS A 83 34.20 -7.86 13.61
CA LYS A 83 33.75 -6.46 13.78
C LYS A 83 32.51 -6.15 12.94
N TRP A 84 32.46 -6.66 11.70
CA TRP A 84 31.27 -6.55 10.85
C TRP A 84 30.07 -7.31 11.42
N LYS A 85 30.27 -8.53 11.91
CA LYS A 85 29.21 -9.32 12.58
C LYS A 85 28.67 -8.59 13.81
N VAL A 86 29.54 -8.08 14.69
CA VAL A 86 29.16 -7.26 15.86
C VAL A 86 28.36 -6.03 15.42
N LYS A 87 28.80 -5.31 14.39
CA LYS A 87 28.11 -4.12 13.88
C LYS A 87 26.71 -4.46 13.37
N ASN A 88 26.54 -5.60 12.69
CA ASN A 88 25.25 -6.07 12.20
C ASN A 88 24.32 -6.46 13.37
N VAL A 89 24.81 -7.23 14.34
CA VAL A 89 24.01 -7.60 15.53
C VAL A 89 23.60 -6.36 16.33
N LYS A 90 24.52 -5.41 16.56
CA LYS A 90 24.17 -4.12 17.21
C LYS A 90 23.13 -3.32 16.43
N LYS A 91 23.13 -3.42 15.10
CA LYS A 91 22.12 -2.77 14.26
C LYS A 91 20.77 -3.46 14.44
N GLU A 92 20.74 -4.79 14.39
CA GLU A 92 19.54 -5.59 14.60
C GLU A 92 18.91 -5.33 15.97
N ASN A 93 19.70 -5.34 17.06
CA ASN A 93 19.16 -5.07 18.40
C ASN A 93 18.57 -3.65 18.52
N ARG A 94 19.14 -2.64 17.85
CA ARG A 94 18.54 -1.29 17.80
C ARG A 94 17.22 -1.28 17.04
N GLU A 95 17.12 -2.03 15.93
CA GLU A 95 15.89 -2.16 15.15
C GLU A 95 14.81 -2.90 15.97
N ARG A 96 15.17 -4.01 16.63
CA ARG A 96 14.29 -4.75 17.55
C ARG A 96 13.81 -3.86 18.69
N HIS A 97 14.70 -3.12 19.35
CA HIS A 97 14.31 -2.19 20.41
C HIS A 97 13.28 -1.16 19.93
N SER A 98 13.49 -0.56 18.76
CA SER A 98 12.51 0.36 18.17
C SER A 98 11.16 -0.30 17.91
N GLN A 99 11.15 -1.55 17.43
CA GLN A 99 9.91 -2.31 17.20
C GLN A 99 9.22 -2.67 18.51
N ARG A 100 9.97 -3.04 19.56
CA ARG A 100 9.41 -3.32 20.89
C ARG A 100 8.72 -2.09 21.48
N CYS A 101 9.34 -0.92 21.38
CA CYS A 101 8.72 0.33 21.81
C CYS A 101 7.42 0.63 21.04
N ASP A 102 7.40 0.38 19.73
CA ASP A 102 6.21 0.57 18.91
C ASP A 102 5.07 -0.39 19.29
N VAL A 103 5.37 -1.67 19.52
CA VAL A 103 4.39 -2.67 20.01
C VAL A 103 3.85 -2.27 21.38
N GLU A 104 4.71 -1.91 22.33
CA GLU A 104 4.29 -1.49 23.67
C GLU A 104 3.38 -0.27 23.66
N LEU A 105 3.68 0.74 22.83
CA LEU A 105 2.83 1.92 22.70
C LEU A 105 1.44 1.56 22.14
N LYS A 106 1.37 0.65 21.17
CA LYS A 106 0.09 0.15 20.63
C LYS A 106 -0.70 -0.62 21.69
N LEU A 107 -0.05 -1.54 22.40
CA LEU A 107 -0.70 -2.35 23.45
C LEU A 107 -1.12 -1.50 24.64
N ALA A 108 -0.33 -0.51 25.06
CA ALA A 108 -0.70 0.41 26.12
C ALA A 108 -1.99 1.18 25.78
N VAL A 109 -2.13 1.66 24.53
CA VAL A 109 -3.37 2.29 24.08
C VAL A 109 -4.52 1.28 24.03
N ALA A 110 -4.30 0.09 23.44
CA ALA A 110 -5.34 -0.93 23.34
C ALA A 110 -5.86 -1.36 24.72
N ARG A 111 -4.96 -1.64 25.67
CA ARG A 111 -5.31 -2.03 27.06
C ARG A 111 -6.08 -0.93 27.79
N LYS A 112 -5.76 0.33 27.54
CA LYS A 112 -6.49 1.47 28.12
C LYS A 112 -7.88 1.64 27.52
N MET A 113 -8.02 1.41 26.22
CA MET A 113 -9.28 1.60 25.50
C MET A 113 -10.20 0.37 25.52
N LYS A 114 -9.73 -0.78 26.01
CA LYS A 114 -10.45 -2.05 25.86
C LYS A 114 -11.84 -2.05 26.49
N ASP A 115 -12.03 -1.34 27.59
CA ASP A 115 -13.29 -1.32 28.34
C ASP A 115 -14.24 -0.19 27.94
N GLU A 116 -13.81 0.67 27.00
CA GLU A 116 -14.67 1.68 26.39
C GLU A 116 -15.66 1.01 25.42
N GLU A 117 -16.92 1.48 25.38
CA GLU A 117 -17.92 0.98 24.42
C GLU A 117 -17.52 1.21 22.96
N GLY A 118 -16.73 2.27 22.72
CA GLY A 118 -16.08 2.54 21.46
C GLY A 118 -15.53 3.96 21.37
N PHE A 119 -14.67 4.19 20.40
CA PHE A 119 -13.94 5.43 20.18
C PHE A 119 -13.85 5.77 18.69
N TYR A 120 -13.50 7.01 18.40
CA TYR A 120 -13.45 7.55 17.04
C TYR A 120 -12.04 8.02 16.69
N TYR A 121 -11.72 8.01 15.40
CA TYR A 121 -10.46 8.53 14.89
C TYR A 121 -10.70 9.78 14.05
N PRO A 122 -10.40 10.98 14.56
CA PRO A 122 -10.33 12.16 13.72
C PRO A 122 -9.33 11.95 12.57
N HIS A 123 -9.73 12.27 11.35
CA HIS A 123 -8.89 12.11 10.17
C HIS A 123 -8.27 13.44 9.74
N ASN A 124 -7.05 13.37 9.24
CA ASN A 124 -6.43 14.45 8.49
C ASN A 124 -6.00 13.94 7.12
N ILE A 125 -5.65 14.86 6.22
CA ILE A 125 -5.12 14.53 4.89
C ILE A 125 -3.67 14.95 4.77
N ASP A 126 -2.89 14.28 3.94
CA ASP A 126 -1.62 14.82 3.45
C ASP A 126 -1.84 15.94 2.42
N PHE A 127 -0.78 16.48 1.84
CA PHE A 127 -0.89 17.56 0.84
C PHE A 127 -1.52 17.10 -0.49
N ARG A 128 -1.59 15.79 -0.75
CA ARG A 128 -2.12 15.18 -1.99
C ARG A 128 -3.59 14.84 -1.86
N GLY A 129 -4.10 14.73 -0.63
CA GLY A 129 -5.49 14.41 -0.33
C GLY A 129 -5.70 13.02 0.25
N ARG A 130 -4.67 12.19 0.45
CA ARG A 130 -4.84 10.89 1.13
C ARG A 130 -5.15 11.11 2.60
N ALA A 131 -6.19 10.44 3.09
CA ALA A 131 -6.63 10.55 4.48
C ALA A 131 -5.87 9.60 5.41
N TYR A 132 -5.73 10.01 6.66
CA TYR A 132 -5.03 9.30 7.73
C TYR A 132 -5.68 9.60 9.08
N PRO A 133 -5.86 8.60 9.96
CA PRO A 133 -6.14 8.82 11.37
C PRO A 133 -5.08 9.72 12.01
N MET A 134 -5.51 10.60 12.91
CA MET A 134 -4.59 11.49 13.64
C MET A 134 -3.84 10.78 14.76
N HIS A 135 -4.44 9.76 15.38
CA HIS A 135 -3.79 9.00 16.45
C HIS A 135 -2.65 8.13 15.88
N PRO A 136 -1.40 8.25 16.36
CA PRO A 136 -0.25 7.68 15.67
C PRO A 136 0.01 6.19 15.97
N TYR A 137 -0.47 5.65 17.09
CA TYR A 137 -0.09 4.31 17.55
C TYR A 137 -1.13 3.25 17.17
N LEU A 138 -2.28 3.24 17.86
CA LEU A 138 -3.36 2.29 17.58
C LEU A 138 -4.36 2.92 16.60
N ASN A 139 -4.36 2.49 15.35
CA ASN A 139 -5.35 2.84 14.33
C ASN A 139 -5.37 1.78 13.21
N HIS A 140 -6.41 1.80 12.38
CA HIS A 140 -6.63 0.80 11.33
C HIS A 140 -5.68 0.89 10.11
N LEU A 141 -4.90 1.96 9.96
CA LEU A 141 -3.79 2.02 8.98
C LEU A 141 -2.51 1.35 9.50
N GLY A 142 -2.53 0.83 10.73
CA GLY A 142 -1.41 0.14 11.36
C GLY A 142 -1.11 -1.25 10.80
N SER A 143 -0.17 -1.94 11.45
CA SER A 143 0.21 -3.32 11.13
C SER A 143 -0.93 -4.32 11.36
N ASP A 144 -0.76 -5.57 10.94
CA ASP A 144 -1.68 -6.69 11.24
C ASP A 144 -2.12 -6.71 12.71
N LEU A 145 -1.19 -6.54 13.66
CA LEU A 145 -1.51 -6.35 15.09
C LEU A 145 -2.62 -5.32 15.34
N CYS A 146 -2.51 -4.11 14.77
CA CYS A 146 -3.49 -3.05 14.99
C CYS A 146 -4.84 -3.41 14.36
N ARG A 147 -4.82 -4.02 13.16
CA ARG A 147 -6.02 -4.37 12.41
C ARG A 147 -6.76 -5.56 13.02
N GLY A 148 -6.04 -6.55 13.55
CA GLY A 148 -6.64 -7.70 14.23
C GLY A 148 -7.27 -7.37 15.58
N ILE A 149 -6.76 -6.36 16.31
CA ILE A 149 -7.34 -5.95 17.60
C ILE A 149 -8.39 -4.84 17.48
N LEU A 150 -8.66 -4.33 16.28
CA LEU A 150 -9.66 -3.27 16.05
C LEU A 150 -10.83 -3.81 15.24
N GLU A 151 -12.04 -3.52 15.69
CA GLU A 151 -13.27 -3.88 15.00
C GLU A 151 -14.29 -2.74 15.10
N PHE A 152 -15.35 -2.77 14.29
CA PHE A 152 -16.40 -1.76 14.38
C PHE A 152 -17.15 -1.90 15.71
N ALA A 153 -17.38 -0.78 16.40
CA ALA A 153 -18.14 -0.80 17.65
C ALA A 153 -19.60 -1.20 17.41
N GLU A 154 -20.17 -0.72 16.31
CA GLU A 154 -21.52 -1.06 15.87
C GLU A 154 -21.47 -2.33 15.02
N GLY A 155 -22.11 -3.39 15.49
CA GLY A 155 -22.20 -4.66 14.78
C GLY A 155 -23.42 -4.70 13.85
N ARG A 156 -23.36 -5.57 12.84
CA ARG A 156 -24.49 -5.86 11.93
C ARG A 156 -24.74 -7.36 11.83
N PRO A 157 -26.01 -7.79 11.66
CA PRO A 157 -26.30 -9.18 11.34
C PRO A 157 -25.62 -9.55 10.02
N LEU A 158 -25.06 -10.76 9.94
CA LEU A 158 -24.38 -11.24 8.74
C LEU A 158 -25.30 -11.28 7.51
N GLY A 159 -26.59 -11.52 7.71
CA GLY A 159 -27.54 -11.74 6.62
C GLY A 159 -27.17 -12.94 5.75
N ASN A 160 -27.78 -13.01 4.57
CA ASN A 160 -27.65 -14.18 3.69
C ASN A 160 -26.25 -14.33 3.07
N LEU A 161 -25.50 -13.23 2.94
CA LEU A 161 -24.21 -13.19 2.24
C LEU A 161 -23.02 -12.91 3.16
N GLY A 162 -23.24 -12.51 4.42
CA GLY A 162 -22.14 -12.16 5.32
C GLY A 162 -21.21 -13.33 5.60
N ILE A 163 -21.74 -14.56 5.76
CA ILE A 163 -20.91 -15.76 5.96
C ILE A 163 -20.04 -16.04 4.74
N ARG A 164 -20.61 -15.89 3.54
CA ARG A 164 -19.88 -16.01 2.27
C ARG A 164 -18.72 -15.02 2.24
N TRP A 165 -18.97 -13.76 2.57
CA TRP A 165 -17.93 -12.72 2.58
C TRP A 165 -16.89 -12.91 3.68
N LEU A 166 -17.26 -13.41 4.86
CA LEU A 166 -16.28 -13.77 5.90
C LEU A 166 -15.38 -14.93 5.45
N LYS A 167 -15.92 -15.94 4.78
CA LYS A 167 -15.13 -17.07 4.23
C LYS A 167 -14.17 -16.59 3.14
N ILE A 168 -14.63 -15.72 2.23
CA ILE A 168 -13.75 -15.08 1.22
C ILE A 168 -12.68 -14.22 1.90
N HIS A 169 -13.05 -13.44 2.91
CA HIS A 169 -12.12 -12.60 3.64
C HIS A 169 -11.04 -13.41 4.35
N LEU A 170 -11.39 -14.55 4.96
CA LEU A 170 -10.45 -15.49 5.54
C LEU A 170 -9.45 -16.00 4.50
N ALA A 171 -9.93 -16.41 3.33
CA ALA A 171 -9.08 -16.83 2.21
C ALA A 171 -8.13 -15.71 1.73
N ASN A 172 -8.61 -14.46 1.68
CA ASN A 172 -7.81 -13.30 1.32
C ASN A 172 -6.68 -13.04 2.33
N LEU A 173 -6.99 -13.09 3.63
CA LEU A 173 -6.03 -12.89 4.72
C LEU A 173 -5.00 -14.02 4.81
N TYR A 174 -5.41 -15.26 4.48
CA TYR A 174 -4.50 -16.40 4.41
C TYR A 174 -3.48 -16.21 3.27
N ALA A 175 -3.92 -15.63 2.15
CA ALA A 175 -3.10 -15.30 0.99
C ALA A 175 -2.36 -16.53 0.41
N GLY A 176 -1.08 -16.41 0.08
CA GLY A 176 -0.29 -17.55 -0.43
C GLY A 176 -0.71 -18.07 -1.81
N GLY A 177 -1.43 -17.26 -2.60
CA GLY A 177 -1.99 -17.66 -3.90
C GLY A 177 -3.48 -17.99 -3.83
N VAL A 178 -4.06 -18.17 -2.63
CA VAL A 178 -5.51 -18.34 -2.43
C VAL A 178 -6.25 -17.05 -2.84
N ASP A 179 -5.66 -15.89 -2.56
CA ASP A 179 -6.11 -14.55 -2.97
C ASP A 179 -6.08 -14.32 -4.49
N LYS A 180 -5.65 -15.31 -5.27
CA LYS A 180 -5.62 -15.31 -6.74
C LYS A 180 -6.58 -16.31 -7.36
N LEU A 181 -7.26 -17.08 -6.53
CA LEU A 181 -8.36 -17.93 -6.95
C LEU A 181 -9.63 -17.12 -7.20
N SER A 182 -10.58 -17.72 -7.90
CA SER A 182 -11.94 -17.19 -8.03
C SER A 182 -12.66 -17.13 -6.68
N LEU A 183 -13.71 -16.32 -6.56
CA LEU A 183 -14.47 -16.22 -5.31
C LEU A 183 -15.03 -17.58 -4.84
N GLU A 184 -15.47 -18.45 -5.75
CA GLU A 184 -15.96 -19.79 -5.40
C GLU A 184 -14.83 -20.71 -4.89
N GLU A 185 -13.66 -20.66 -5.52
CA GLU A 185 -12.50 -21.42 -5.06
C GLU A 185 -12.00 -20.91 -3.68
N ARG A 186 -12.09 -19.60 -3.41
CA ARG A 186 -11.80 -19.03 -2.08
C ARG A 186 -12.79 -19.49 -1.01
N LEU A 187 -14.07 -19.61 -1.38
CA LEU A 187 -15.08 -20.19 -0.50
C LEU A 187 -14.77 -21.66 -0.19
N ALA A 188 -14.49 -22.45 -1.22
CA ALA A 188 -14.12 -23.85 -1.07
C ALA A 188 -12.87 -24.02 -0.19
N PHE A 189 -11.89 -23.11 -0.28
CA PHE A 189 -10.75 -23.11 0.62
C PHE A 189 -11.18 -22.99 2.10
N ALA A 190 -12.09 -22.06 2.42
CA ALA A 190 -12.58 -21.92 3.79
C ALA A 190 -13.40 -23.15 4.24
N GLU A 191 -14.24 -23.72 3.37
CA GLU A 191 -15.02 -24.93 3.69
C GLU A 191 -14.12 -26.14 3.98
N ASN A 192 -13.02 -26.29 3.23
CA ASN A 192 -12.08 -27.40 3.41
C ASN A 192 -11.23 -27.28 4.68
N HIS A 193 -11.22 -26.12 5.34
CA HIS A 193 -10.45 -25.85 6.56
C HIS A 193 -11.35 -25.51 7.75
N LEU A 194 -12.64 -25.90 7.74
CA LEU A 194 -13.55 -25.62 8.86
C LEU A 194 -13.02 -26.14 10.20
N ASP A 195 -12.42 -27.33 10.22
CA ASP A 195 -11.84 -27.89 11.43
C ASP A 195 -10.67 -27.05 11.96
N ASP A 196 -9.85 -26.48 11.06
CA ASP A 196 -8.75 -25.58 11.42
C ASP A 196 -9.24 -24.22 11.89
N ILE A 197 -10.36 -23.75 11.32
CA ILE A 197 -11.04 -22.52 11.74
C ILE A 197 -11.57 -22.68 13.16
N PHE A 198 -12.28 -23.77 13.44
CA PHE A 198 -12.81 -24.06 14.78
C PHE A 198 -11.69 -24.27 15.81
N ASP A 199 -10.64 -25.03 15.46
CA ASP A 199 -9.47 -25.23 16.32
C ASP A 199 -8.75 -23.91 16.63
N SER A 200 -8.55 -23.06 15.61
CA SER A 200 -7.94 -21.73 15.79
C SER A 200 -8.79 -20.81 16.68
N ALA A 201 -10.11 -20.91 16.62
CA ALA A 201 -11.01 -20.09 17.45
C ALA A 201 -11.09 -20.54 18.91
N ASP A 202 -11.02 -21.86 19.15
CA ASP A 202 -11.17 -22.46 20.49
C ASP A 202 -9.84 -22.57 21.24
N ARG A 203 -8.77 -22.92 20.53
CA ARG A 203 -7.43 -23.17 21.08
C ARG A 203 -6.35 -22.44 20.28
N PRO A 204 -6.38 -21.09 20.23
CA PRO A 204 -5.53 -20.29 19.36
C PRO A 204 -4.02 -20.48 19.60
N LEU A 205 -3.58 -20.85 20.81
CA LEU A 205 -2.17 -21.06 21.13
C LEU A 205 -1.83 -22.53 21.44
N GLU A 206 -2.84 -23.34 21.75
CA GLU A 206 -2.69 -24.72 22.22
C GLU A 206 -3.14 -25.77 21.20
N GLY A 207 -3.77 -25.36 20.10
CA GLY A 207 -4.24 -26.21 19.03
C GLY A 207 -3.20 -26.43 17.94
N ARG A 208 -3.66 -26.57 16.69
CA ARG A 208 -2.82 -26.68 15.49
C ARG A 208 -2.21 -25.35 15.07
N CYS A 209 -2.73 -24.23 15.60
CA CYS A 209 -2.25 -22.88 15.32
C CYS A 209 -2.23 -22.54 13.81
N TRP A 210 -3.19 -23.07 13.06
CA TRP A 210 -3.26 -22.94 11.59
C TRP A 210 -3.28 -21.48 11.13
N TRP A 211 -3.95 -20.60 11.88
CA TRP A 211 -4.02 -19.16 11.61
C TRP A 211 -2.65 -18.47 11.51
N LEU A 212 -1.57 -19.04 12.09
CA LEU A 212 -0.21 -18.51 11.97
C LEU A 212 0.37 -18.66 10.55
N GLY A 213 -0.20 -19.54 9.73
CA GLY A 213 0.19 -19.72 8.34
C GLY A 213 -0.26 -18.60 7.40
N ALA A 214 -1.17 -17.73 7.85
CA ALA A 214 -1.69 -16.60 7.07
C ALA A 214 -0.65 -15.47 6.89
N GLU A 215 -0.78 -14.68 5.82
CA GLU A 215 0.04 -13.46 5.62
C GLU A 215 -0.30 -12.38 6.68
N ASP A 216 -1.55 -12.32 7.11
CA ASP A 216 -2.06 -11.45 8.17
C ASP A 216 -2.69 -12.27 9.33
N PRO A 217 -1.87 -12.85 10.24
CA PRO A 217 -2.32 -13.81 11.23
C PRO A 217 -3.38 -13.30 12.22
N PHE A 218 -3.22 -12.11 12.80
CA PHE A 218 -4.16 -11.64 13.82
C PHE A 218 -5.53 -11.29 13.23
N GLN A 219 -5.56 -10.75 12.02
CA GLN A 219 -6.82 -10.57 11.28
C GLN A 219 -7.45 -11.93 10.92
N CYS A 220 -6.65 -12.92 10.47
CA CYS A 220 -7.14 -14.26 10.19
C CYS A 220 -7.77 -14.90 11.44
N LEU A 221 -7.12 -14.80 12.60
CA LEU A 221 -7.64 -15.28 13.88
C LEU A 221 -8.96 -14.60 14.26
N ALA A 222 -9.08 -13.28 14.05
CA ALA A 222 -10.32 -12.55 14.28
C ALA A 222 -11.48 -13.12 13.45
N VAL A 223 -11.23 -13.42 12.17
CA VAL A 223 -12.22 -14.03 11.27
C VAL A 223 -12.53 -15.47 11.67
N CYS A 224 -11.54 -16.28 12.05
CA CYS A 224 -11.78 -17.64 12.54
C CYS A 224 -12.72 -17.65 13.74
N ILE A 225 -12.51 -16.72 14.68
CA ILE A 225 -13.35 -16.54 15.86
C ILE A 225 -14.80 -16.21 15.46
N ASN A 226 -15.00 -15.22 14.59
CA ASN A 226 -16.35 -14.77 14.24
C ASN A 226 -17.10 -15.78 13.34
N LEU A 227 -16.39 -16.44 12.41
CA LEU A 227 -16.96 -17.55 11.63
C LEU A 227 -17.37 -18.71 12.53
N SER A 228 -16.56 -19.04 13.54
CA SER A 228 -16.89 -20.13 14.47
C SER A 228 -18.14 -19.82 15.29
N GLU A 229 -18.29 -18.58 15.76
CA GLU A 229 -19.51 -18.12 16.43
C GLU A 229 -20.74 -18.22 15.51
N ALA A 230 -20.62 -17.74 14.27
CA ALA A 230 -21.72 -17.75 13.31
C ALA A 230 -22.14 -19.16 12.90
N LEU A 231 -21.19 -20.04 12.59
CA LEU A 231 -21.46 -21.41 12.13
C LEU A 231 -21.99 -22.33 13.23
N ARG A 232 -21.75 -22.00 14.51
CA ARG A 232 -22.31 -22.72 15.67
C ARG A 232 -23.69 -22.20 16.08
N SER A 233 -24.11 -21.05 15.57
CA SER A 233 -25.44 -20.50 15.81
C SER A 233 -26.51 -21.31 15.07
N SER A 234 -27.70 -21.46 15.67
CA SER A 234 -28.86 -22.04 15.00
C SER A 234 -29.39 -21.17 13.85
N SER A 235 -29.03 -19.88 13.84
CA SER A 235 -29.41 -18.90 12.82
C SER A 235 -28.19 -18.05 12.44
N PRO A 236 -27.24 -18.62 11.67
CA PRO A 236 -25.97 -17.97 11.34
C PRO A 236 -26.12 -16.55 10.76
N GLU A 237 -27.13 -16.32 9.92
CA GLU A 237 -27.49 -15.04 9.29
C GLU A 237 -27.86 -13.92 10.28
N THR A 238 -28.33 -14.29 11.48
CA THR A 238 -28.67 -13.31 12.54
C THR A 238 -27.50 -12.97 13.44
N THR A 239 -26.39 -13.70 13.32
CA THR A 239 -25.19 -13.47 14.13
C THR A 239 -24.66 -12.06 13.88
N ILE A 240 -24.50 -11.29 14.96
CA ILE A 240 -23.96 -9.93 14.88
C ILE A 240 -22.44 -10.00 14.70
N SER A 241 -21.95 -9.50 13.57
CA SER A 241 -20.53 -9.34 13.31
C SER A 241 -20.11 -7.88 13.45
N HIS A 242 -18.91 -7.69 13.97
CA HIS A 242 -18.26 -6.40 14.14
C HIS A 242 -17.05 -6.25 13.20
N LEU A 243 -16.70 -7.31 12.46
CA LEU A 243 -15.48 -7.35 11.70
C LEU A 243 -15.57 -6.50 10.43
N PRO A 244 -14.58 -5.63 10.17
CA PRO A 244 -14.42 -5.05 8.85
C PRO A 244 -13.99 -6.15 7.85
N VAL A 245 -14.69 -6.24 6.73
CA VAL A 245 -14.29 -7.07 5.58
C VAL A 245 -13.66 -6.19 4.52
N HIS A 246 -12.47 -6.58 4.07
CA HIS A 246 -11.62 -5.75 3.23
C HIS A 246 -11.82 -6.08 1.75
N GLN A 247 -11.84 -5.05 0.90
CA GLN A 247 -11.78 -5.16 -0.55
C GLN A 247 -10.61 -4.30 -1.05
N ASP A 248 -9.61 -4.94 -1.66
CA ASP A 248 -8.34 -4.29 -2.00
C ASP A 248 -8.19 -4.03 -3.50
N GLY A 249 -7.74 -2.84 -3.87
CA GLY A 249 -7.33 -2.54 -5.23
C GLY A 249 -6.11 -3.36 -5.65
N SER A 250 -6.18 -4.04 -6.81
CA SER A 250 -5.13 -4.98 -7.26
C SER A 250 -3.75 -4.31 -7.45
N CYS A 251 -3.72 -3.21 -8.21
CA CYS A 251 -2.57 -2.33 -8.36
C CYS A 251 -3.08 -0.92 -8.62
N ASN A 252 -3.53 -0.26 -7.56
CA ASN A 252 -4.38 0.92 -7.65
C ASN A 252 -3.78 2.06 -8.49
N GLY A 253 -2.48 2.32 -8.37
CA GLY A 253 -1.80 3.30 -9.22
C GLY A 253 -1.94 3.01 -10.72
N LEU A 254 -1.79 1.75 -11.14
CA LEU A 254 -1.99 1.34 -12.54
C LEU A 254 -3.45 1.33 -12.95
N GLN A 255 -4.38 1.01 -12.05
CA GLN A 255 -5.83 1.15 -12.30
C GLN A 255 -6.18 2.60 -12.68
N HIS A 256 -5.67 3.56 -11.88
CA HIS A 256 -5.87 4.98 -12.15
C HIS A 256 -5.22 5.44 -13.47
N TYR A 257 -4.02 4.95 -13.82
CA TYR A 257 -3.40 5.27 -15.12
C TYR A 257 -4.12 4.64 -16.31
N ALA A 258 -4.56 3.38 -16.20
CA ALA A 258 -5.31 2.69 -17.24
C ALA A 258 -6.64 3.40 -17.53
N ALA A 259 -7.31 3.89 -16.49
CA ALA A 259 -8.52 4.70 -16.64
C ALA A 259 -8.25 6.09 -17.28
N LEU A 260 -7.19 6.79 -16.87
CA LEU A 260 -6.79 8.07 -17.49
C LEU A 260 -6.46 7.91 -18.98
N GLY A 261 -5.73 6.84 -19.33
CA GLY A 261 -5.28 6.58 -20.69
C GLY A 261 -6.27 5.80 -21.54
N ARG A 262 -7.37 5.30 -20.97
CA ARG A 262 -8.27 4.33 -21.60
C ARG A 262 -7.52 3.16 -22.24
N ASP A 263 -6.51 2.66 -21.53
CA ASP A 263 -5.66 1.56 -21.98
C ASP A 263 -6.34 0.22 -21.69
N LYS A 264 -6.89 -0.43 -22.72
CA LYS A 264 -7.67 -1.66 -22.59
C LYS A 264 -6.84 -2.86 -22.14
N LEU A 265 -5.61 -3.00 -22.63
CA LEU A 265 -4.71 -4.08 -22.24
C LEU A 265 -4.26 -3.89 -20.79
N GLY A 266 -3.84 -2.66 -20.45
CA GLY A 266 -3.50 -2.30 -19.09
C GLY A 266 -4.67 -2.50 -18.12
N ALA A 267 -5.89 -2.10 -18.52
CA ALA A 267 -7.12 -2.27 -17.77
C ALA A 267 -7.44 -3.74 -17.45
N GLY A 268 -7.28 -4.64 -18.43
CA GLY A 268 -7.42 -6.08 -18.22
C GLY A 268 -6.40 -6.63 -17.23
N ALA A 269 -5.14 -6.19 -17.31
CA ALA A 269 -4.07 -6.65 -16.41
C ALA A 269 -4.27 -6.23 -14.94
N VAL A 270 -5.08 -5.20 -14.67
CA VAL A 270 -5.32 -4.65 -13.33
C VAL A 270 -6.79 -4.75 -12.89
N ASN A 271 -7.53 -5.68 -13.48
CA ASN A 271 -8.91 -6.02 -13.13
C ASN A 271 -9.92 -4.88 -13.28
N LEU A 272 -9.72 -3.97 -14.22
CA LEU A 272 -10.78 -3.00 -14.61
C LEU A 272 -11.78 -3.62 -15.58
N VAL A 273 -11.43 -4.73 -16.23
CA VAL A 273 -12.31 -5.51 -17.11
C VAL A 273 -12.73 -6.79 -16.36
N GLY A 274 -14.00 -7.16 -16.47
CA GLY A 274 -14.52 -8.40 -15.87
C GLY A 274 -13.83 -9.65 -16.42
N ALA A 275 -13.53 -10.59 -15.51
CA ALA A 275 -12.91 -11.87 -15.82
C ALA A 275 -13.40 -12.94 -14.83
N GLU A 276 -13.23 -14.22 -15.17
CA GLU A 276 -13.60 -15.35 -14.29
C GLU A 276 -12.67 -15.49 -13.08
N LYS A 277 -11.38 -15.16 -13.26
CA LYS A 277 -10.35 -15.16 -12.21
C LYS A 277 -9.67 -13.79 -12.11
N PRO A 278 -9.16 -13.41 -10.93
CA PRO A 278 -8.38 -12.19 -10.78
C PRO A 278 -7.11 -12.24 -11.64
N ALA A 279 -6.90 -11.21 -12.45
CA ALA A 279 -5.62 -10.97 -13.10
C ALA A 279 -4.54 -10.64 -12.06
N ASP A 280 -3.34 -11.19 -12.24
CA ASP A 280 -2.18 -10.90 -11.40
C ASP A 280 -1.09 -10.23 -12.24
N VAL A 281 -1.16 -8.89 -12.33
CA VAL A 281 -0.18 -8.08 -13.05
C VAL A 281 1.27 -8.44 -12.71
N TYR A 282 1.54 -8.81 -11.46
CA TYR A 282 2.88 -9.15 -10.99
C TYR A 282 3.39 -10.46 -11.60
N SER A 283 2.54 -11.49 -11.69
CA SER A 283 2.89 -12.74 -12.39
C SER A 283 3.02 -12.51 -13.89
N GLY A 284 2.14 -11.71 -14.51
CA GLY A 284 2.27 -11.33 -15.92
C GLY A 284 3.62 -10.64 -16.24
N ILE A 285 4.04 -9.69 -15.39
CA ILE A 285 5.35 -9.04 -15.50
C ILE A 285 6.48 -10.04 -15.26
N ALA A 286 6.37 -10.93 -14.26
CA ALA A 286 7.39 -11.93 -13.99
C ALA A 286 7.59 -12.88 -15.19
N SER A 287 6.50 -13.34 -15.82
CA SER A 287 6.56 -14.13 -17.06
C SER A 287 7.23 -13.36 -18.18
N ARG A 288 6.90 -12.08 -18.37
CA ARG A 288 7.54 -11.25 -19.40
C ARG A 288 9.04 -11.05 -19.13
N VAL A 289 9.43 -10.85 -17.87
CA VAL A 289 10.84 -10.75 -17.47
C VAL A 289 11.56 -12.06 -17.76
N LEU A 290 10.94 -13.19 -17.43
CA LEU A 290 11.49 -14.51 -17.69
C LEU A 290 11.72 -14.74 -19.19
N ASP A 291 10.74 -14.41 -20.04
CA ASP A 291 10.87 -14.51 -21.50
C ASP A 291 12.04 -13.69 -22.04
N ILE A 292 12.20 -12.44 -21.56
CA ILE A 292 13.31 -11.57 -21.96
C ILE A 292 14.64 -12.19 -21.52
N MET A 293 14.73 -12.68 -20.29
CA MET A 293 15.96 -13.30 -19.77
C MET A 293 16.30 -14.61 -20.48
N GLN A 294 15.32 -15.44 -20.84
CA GLN A 294 15.55 -16.67 -21.59
C GLN A 294 16.15 -16.37 -22.98
N ARG A 295 15.56 -15.43 -23.73
CA ARG A 295 16.09 -14.99 -25.02
C ARG A 295 17.48 -14.37 -24.92
N GLU A 296 17.75 -13.63 -23.84
CA GLU A 296 19.04 -13.00 -23.62
C GLU A 296 20.12 -13.98 -23.13
N ALA A 297 19.72 -15.07 -22.45
CA ALA A 297 20.60 -16.14 -22.02
C ALA A 297 21.15 -16.99 -23.18
N GLU A 298 20.42 -17.08 -24.29
CA GLU A 298 20.84 -17.81 -25.49
C GLU A 298 21.92 -17.05 -26.30
N LYS A 299 22.11 -15.76 -26.05
CA LYS A 299 23.12 -14.94 -26.74
C LYS A 299 24.52 -15.33 -26.29
N ASP A 300 25.49 -15.17 -27.18
CA ASP A 300 26.90 -15.45 -26.89
C ASP A 300 27.42 -14.48 -25.80
N PRO A 301 27.88 -14.99 -24.63
CA PRO A 301 28.47 -14.17 -23.58
C PRO A 301 29.64 -13.28 -24.01
N SER A 302 30.37 -13.67 -25.07
CA SER A 302 31.51 -12.89 -25.59
C SER A 302 31.07 -11.56 -26.21
N THR A 303 29.88 -11.55 -26.83
CA THR A 303 29.29 -10.37 -27.49
C THR A 303 28.24 -9.68 -26.60
N TYR A 304 27.61 -10.43 -25.70
CA TYR A 304 26.58 -9.93 -24.78
C TYR A 304 26.86 -10.39 -23.33
N PRO A 305 27.66 -9.64 -22.54
CA PRO A 305 28.03 -10.02 -21.18
C PRO A 305 26.86 -10.22 -20.22
N HIS A 306 25.68 -9.69 -20.55
CA HIS A 306 24.45 -9.88 -19.79
C HIS A 306 23.87 -11.30 -19.92
N ALA A 307 24.26 -12.10 -20.92
CA ALA A 307 23.80 -13.47 -21.10
C ALA A 307 24.10 -14.36 -19.88
N LEU A 308 25.27 -14.20 -19.24
CA LEU A 308 25.63 -14.93 -18.02
C LEU A 308 24.71 -14.58 -16.85
N ARG A 309 24.34 -13.30 -16.71
CA ARG A 309 23.44 -12.82 -15.66
C ARG A 309 22.01 -13.28 -15.89
N ALA A 310 21.59 -13.33 -17.16
CA ALA A 310 20.31 -13.88 -17.55
C ALA A 310 20.22 -15.36 -17.14
N LYS A 311 21.23 -16.18 -17.48
CA LYS A 311 21.32 -17.59 -17.05
C LYS A 311 21.24 -17.76 -15.53
N LEU A 312 21.95 -16.92 -14.78
CA LEU A 312 21.96 -16.94 -13.31
C LEU A 312 20.57 -16.64 -12.71
N LEU A 313 19.81 -15.75 -13.34
CA LEU A 313 18.57 -15.23 -12.79
C LEU A 313 17.31 -15.95 -13.24
N ILE A 314 17.32 -16.72 -14.33
CA ILE A 314 16.14 -17.43 -14.86
C ILE A 314 15.37 -18.17 -13.75
N ASN A 315 16.07 -18.93 -12.91
CA ASN A 315 15.46 -19.72 -11.82
C ASN A 315 15.12 -18.90 -10.57
N GLN A 316 15.35 -17.59 -10.60
CA GLN A 316 15.07 -16.66 -9.51
C GLN A 316 13.89 -15.73 -9.82
N VAL A 317 13.42 -15.68 -11.07
CA VAL A 317 12.32 -14.81 -11.47
C VAL A 317 11.00 -15.42 -11.06
N ASP A 318 10.31 -14.75 -10.14
CA ASP A 318 8.94 -15.04 -9.77
C ASP A 318 8.20 -13.76 -9.39
N ARG A 319 6.91 -13.91 -9.05
CA ARG A 319 6.05 -12.84 -8.57
C ARG A 319 6.67 -12.05 -7.41
N LYS A 320 7.25 -12.74 -6.42
CA LYS A 320 7.81 -12.12 -5.19
C LYS A 320 9.03 -11.24 -5.49
N LEU A 321 9.83 -11.61 -6.50
CA LEU A 321 10.99 -10.83 -6.94
C LEU A 321 10.56 -9.47 -7.52
N VAL A 322 9.55 -9.46 -8.39
CA VAL A 322 9.15 -8.26 -9.14
C VAL A 322 8.07 -7.42 -8.45
N LYS A 323 7.23 -8.00 -7.59
CA LYS A 323 6.05 -7.37 -6.96
C LYS A 323 6.34 -5.98 -6.41
N GLN A 324 7.39 -5.85 -5.59
CA GLN A 324 7.71 -4.58 -4.93
C GLN A 324 8.14 -3.50 -5.92
N THR A 325 8.97 -3.88 -6.90
CA THR A 325 9.43 -2.95 -7.95
C THR A 325 8.26 -2.45 -8.77
N VAL A 326 7.42 -3.36 -9.28
CA VAL A 326 6.24 -3.01 -10.07
C VAL A 326 5.28 -2.10 -9.29
N MET A 327 4.96 -2.47 -8.04
CA MET A 327 4.04 -1.72 -7.18
C MET A 327 4.56 -0.31 -6.86
N THR A 328 5.88 -0.11 -6.79
CA THR A 328 6.46 1.19 -6.39
C THR A 328 6.92 2.04 -7.57
N SER A 329 7.17 1.46 -8.75
CA SER A 329 7.55 2.18 -9.97
C SER A 329 6.47 3.17 -10.42
N VAL A 330 5.19 2.80 -10.30
CA VAL A 330 4.06 3.69 -10.61
C VAL A 330 3.96 4.89 -9.68
N TYR A 331 4.59 4.77 -8.51
CA TYR A 331 4.72 5.82 -7.51
C TYR A 331 6.07 6.56 -7.57
N GLY A 332 6.77 6.46 -8.70
CA GLY A 332 7.96 7.27 -8.99
C GLY A 332 9.26 6.72 -8.40
N VAL A 333 9.32 5.43 -8.06
CA VAL A 333 10.59 4.77 -7.74
C VAL A 333 11.53 4.83 -8.95
N THR A 334 12.76 5.29 -8.69
CA THR A 334 13.80 5.38 -9.71
C THR A 334 14.46 4.01 -9.93
N TYR A 335 15.23 3.88 -11.02
CA TYR A 335 16.05 2.70 -11.29
C TYR A 335 16.90 2.26 -10.08
N ILE A 336 17.47 3.21 -9.34
CA ILE A 336 18.29 2.94 -8.15
C ILE A 336 17.45 2.26 -7.07
N GLY A 337 16.25 2.80 -6.79
CA GLY A 337 15.34 2.20 -5.81
C GLY A 337 14.83 0.82 -6.25
N ALA A 338 14.49 0.66 -7.52
CA ALA A 338 14.08 -0.63 -8.09
C ALA A 338 15.17 -1.71 -7.95
N ARG A 339 16.43 -1.36 -8.26
CA ARG A 339 17.59 -2.23 -8.05
C ARG A 339 17.72 -2.63 -6.58
N ASP A 340 17.63 -1.67 -5.65
CA ASP A 340 17.82 -1.96 -4.23
C ASP A 340 16.73 -2.88 -3.67
N GLN A 341 15.48 -2.72 -4.14
CA GLN A 341 14.38 -3.62 -3.81
C GLN A 341 14.62 -5.04 -4.32
N ILE A 342 15.02 -5.20 -5.59
CA ILE A 342 15.35 -6.50 -6.17
C ILE A 342 16.57 -7.12 -5.47
N LYS A 343 17.61 -6.33 -5.20
CA LYS A 343 18.81 -6.80 -4.49
C LYS A 343 18.45 -7.38 -3.13
N ARG A 344 17.57 -6.72 -2.37
CA ARG A 344 17.10 -7.24 -1.08
C ARG A 344 16.39 -8.59 -1.25
N ARG A 345 15.49 -8.73 -2.23
CA ARG A 345 14.80 -9.99 -2.52
C ARG A 345 15.73 -11.12 -2.95
N LEU A 346 16.74 -10.82 -3.77
CA LEU A 346 17.76 -11.80 -4.15
C LEU A 346 18.63 -12.20 -2.96
N LYS A 347 18.96 -11.24 -2.08
CA LYS A 347 19.71 -11.51 -0.85
C LYS A 347 18.96 -12.41 0.12
N GLU A 348 17.65 -12.19 0.29
CA GLU A 348 16.77 -13.04 1.11
C GLU A 348 16.76 -14.50 0.64
N ARG A 349 16.98 -14.76 -0.65
CA ARG A 349 17.02 -16.13 -1.23
C ARG A 349 18.37 -16.83 -1.05
N GLY A 350 19.44 -16.10 -0.78
CA GLY A 350 20.79 -16.68 -0.62
C GLY A 350 21.39 -17.33 -1.87
N ALA A 351 20.75 -17.20 -3.04
CA ALA A 351 21.17 -17.88 -4.28
C ALA A 351 22.47 -17.33 -4.89
N ILE A 352 22.89 -16.12 -4.52
CA ILE A 352 24.11 -15.46 -5.02
C ILE A 352 24.95 -15.04 -3.81
N ALA A 353 26.04 -15.76 -3.56
CA ALA A 353 26.92 -15.55 -2.40
C ALA A 353 27.85 -14.34 -2.58
N ASP A 354 28.33 -14.08 -3.80
CA ASP A 354 29.22 -12.95 -4.08
C ASP A 354 28.45 -11.63 -4.16
N ASP A 355 28.82 -10.67 -3.30
CA ASP A 355 28.14 -9.38 -3.18
C ASP A 355 28.26 -8.50 -4.44
N LYS A 356 29.35 -8.66 -5.21
CA LYS A 356 29.55 -7.89 -6.46
C LYS A 356 28.66 -8.45 -7.57
N GLU A 357 28.59 -9.77 -7.71
CA GLU A 357 27.71 -10.42 -8.67
C GLU A 357 26.24 -10.22 -8.29
N LEU A 358 25.89 -10.28 -7.01
CA LEU A 358 24.55 -9.95 -6.53
C LEU A 358 24.15 -8.51 -6.91
N PHE A 359 25.08 -7.56 -6.77
CA PHE A 359 24.84 -6.18 -7.23
C PHE A 359 24.65 -6.12 -8.75
N ALA A 360 25.51 -6.75 -9.54
CA ALA A 360 25.42 -6.74 -10.99
C ALA A 360 24.15 -7.43 -11.52
N ALA A 361 23.78 -8.58 -10.94
CA ALA A 361 22.55 -9.31 -11.20
C ALA A 361 21.32 -8.45 -10.87
N SER A 362 21.30 -7.77 -9.71
CA SER A 362 20.21 -6.86 -9.34
C SER A 362 20.06 -5.68 -10.32
N CYS A 363 21.17 -5.16 -10.85
CA CYS A 363 21.17 -4.09 -11.86
C CYS A 363 20.52 -4.56 -13.16
N TYR A 364 20.84 -5.77 -13.62
CA TYR A 364 20.28 -6.37 -14.82
C TYR A 364 18.78 -6.68 -14.63
N ALA A 365 18.43 -7.41 -13.56
CA ALA A 365 17.03 -7.75 -13.24
C ALA A 365 16.14 -6.51 -13.12
N ALA A 366 16.62 -5.42 -12.52
CA ALA A 366 15.87 -4.17 -12.45
C ALA A 366 15.64 -3.53 -13.82
N LYS A 367 16.63 -3.53 -14.71
CA LYS A 367 16.46 -3.01 -16.08
C LYS A 367 15.43 -3.84 -16.85
N THR A 368 15.53 -5.16 -16.77
CA THR A 368 14.61 -6.07 -17.45
C THR A 368 13.18 -5.94 -16.92
N THR A 369 13.02 -5.82 -15.59
CA THR A 369 11.70 -5.61 -14.95
C THR A 369 11.06 -4.29 -15.39
N LEU A 370 11.83 -3.20 -15.40
CA LEU A 370 11.32 -1.89 -15.84
C LEU A 370 10.98 -1.90 -17.33
N LYS A 371 11.77 -2.57 -18.17
CA LYS A 371 11.47 -2.75 -19.59
C LYS A 371 10.18 -3.53 -19.80
N ALA A 372 9.99 -4.65 -19.09
CA ALA A 372 8.75 -5.43 -19.16
C ALA A 372 7.52 -4.59 -18.73
N LEU A 373 7.68 -3.76 -17.69
CA LEU A 373 6.64 -2.84 -17.25
C LEU A 373 6.32 -1.77 -18.30
N GLU A 374 7.32 -1.21 -18.96
CA GLU A 374 7.15 -0.22 -20.03
C GLU A 374 6.41 -0.81 -21.24
N GLU A 375 6.75 -2.05 -21.64
CA GLU A 375 6.08 -2.76 -22.74
C GLU A 375 4.61 -3.11 -22.42
N MET A 376 4.27 -3.38 -21.16
CA MET A 376 2.90 -3.74 -20.77
C MET A 376 1.98 -2.54 -20.50
N PHE A 377 2.52 -1.37 -20.20
CA PHE A 377 1.76 -0.19 -19.77
C PHE A 377 2.22 1.09 -20.47
N GLU A 378 2.27 1.05 -21.80
CA GLU A 378 2.71 2.17 -22.64
C GLU A 378 1.88 3.44 -22.40
N GLY A 379 0.54 3.30 -22.29
CA GLY A 379 -0.36 4.44 -22.02
C GLY A 379 -0.08 5.10 -20.67
N ALA A 380 0.12 4.30 -19.62
CA ALA A 380 0.53 4.82 -18.30
C ALA A 380 1.87 5.55 -18.40
N ARG A 381 2.83 5.00 -19.14
CA ARG A 381 4.17 5.59 -19.31
C ARG A 381 4.11 6.92 -20.07
N ALA A 382 3.29 7.01 -21.11
CA ALA A 382 3.07 8.23 -21.87
C ALA A 382 2.49 9.34 -20.98
N ILE A 383 1.47 9.03 -20.16
CA ILE A 383 0.88 9.99 -19.23
C ILE A 383 1.88 10.42 -18.14
N MET A 384 2.64 9.48 -17.57
CA MET A 384 3.71 9.80 -16.60
C MET A 384 4.77 10.72 -17.21
N GLY A 385 5.18 10.46 -18.46
CA GLY A 385 6.10 11.31 -19.22
C GLY A 385 5.54 12.72 -19.41
N TRP A 386 4.30 12.81 -19.90
CA TRP A 386 3.60 14.08 -20.13
C TRP A 386 3.47 14.92 -18.85
N LEU A 387 3.06 14.31 -17.74
CA LEU A 387 3.02 14.98 -16.43
C LEU A 387 4.42 15.50 -16.06
N GLY A 388 5.45 14.66 -16.16
CA GLY A 388 6.83 15.05 -15.87
C GLY A 388 7.34 16.22 -16.71
N ASP A 389 6.95 16.29 -17.98
CA ASP A 389 7.36 17.37 -18.88
C ASP A 389 6.58 18.66 -18.63
N CYS A 390 5.28 18.58 -18.30
CA CYS A 390 4.54 19.74 -17.79
C CYS A 390 5.17 20.31 -16.50
N ALA A 391 5.55 19.42 -15.57
CA ALA A 391 6.22 19.82 -14.34
C ALA A 391 7.58 20.49 -14.60
N LYS A 392 8.34 19.99 -15.58
CA LYS A 392 9.61 20.59 -15.99
C LYS A 392 9.44 22.02 -16.50
N VAL A 393 8.43 22.24 -17.34
CA VAL A 393 8.11 23.58 -17.90
C VAL A 393 7.78 24.57 -16.78
N ILE A 394 6.93 24.19 -15.83
CA ILE A 394 6.54 25.04 -14.69
C ILE A 394 7.75 25.31 -13.78
N ALA A 395 8.50 24.27 -13.44
CA ALA A 395 9.61 24.39 -12.49
C ALA A 395 10.81 25.14 -13.06
N ALA A 396 10.98 25.18 -14.39
CA ALA A 396 12.00 26.00 -15.05
C ALA A 396 11.82 27.50 -14.77
N GLU A 397 10.57 27.95 -14.60
CA GLU A 397 10.21 29.32 -14.16
C GLU A 397 10.32 29.53 -12.64
N ASN A 398 10.98 28.60 -11.93
CA ASN A 398 11.10 28.58 -10.48
C ASN A 398 9.73 28.58 -9.74
N GLN A 399 8.69 28.01 -10.37
CA GLN A 399 7.36 27.85 -9.79
C GLN A 399 7.11 26.38 -9.40
N PRO A 400 6.47 26.10 -8.26
CA PRO A 400 6.08 24.73 -7.93
C PRO A 400 4.87 24.29 -8.75
N VAL A 401 4.78 22.99 -9.03
CA VAL A 401 3.60 22.42 -9.66
C VAL A 401 2.43 22.48 -8.67
N ARG A 402 1.28 22.96 -9.15
CA ARG A 402 0.04 23.07 -8.38
C ARG A 402 -1.16 22.67 -9.22
N TRP A 403 -2.09 21.93 -8.64
CA TRP A 403 -3.35 21.54 -9.29
C TRP A 403 -4.48 21.56 -8.28
N THR A 404 -5.71 21.41 -8.75
CA THR A 404 -6.88 21.20 -7.89
C THR A 404 -7.44 19.82 -8.21
N THR A 405 -7.70 19.01 -7.20
CA THR A 405 -8.27 17.67 -7.40
C THR A 405 -9.73 17.76 -7.88
N PRO A 406 -10.30 16.68 -8.43
CA PRO A 406 -11.71 16.64 -8.80
C PRO A 406 -12.68 16.98 -7.65
N LEU A 407 -12.30 16.69 -6.40
CA LEU A 407 -13.05 17.09 -5.20
C LEU A 407 -12.80 18.53 -4.73
N GLY A 408 -12.07 19.32 -5.51
CA GLY A 408 -11.81 20.73 -5.20
C GLY A 408 -10.62 20.95 -4.26
N LEU A 409 -9.81 19.96 -3.91
CA LEU A 409 -8.65 20.18 -3.02
C LEU A 409 -7.49 20.84 -3.79
N PRO A 410 -7.01 22.04 -3.40
CA PRO A 410 -5.77 22.58 -3.95
C PRO A 410 -4.55 21.80 -3.44
N VAL A 411 -3.69 21.40 -4.36
CA VAL A 411 -2.45 20.66 -4.10
C VAL A 411 -1.27 21.43 -4.67
N VAL A 412 -0.21 21.59 -3.87
CA VAL A 412 1.05 22.25 -4.21
C VAL A 412 2.20 21.35 -3.83
N GLN A 413 3.11 21.08 -4.76
CA GLN A 413 4.29 20.29 -4.45
C GLN A 413 5.30 21.07 -3.59
N PRO A 414 5.76 20.49 -2.46
CA PRO A 414 6.62 21.20 -1.52
C PRO A 414 8.11 21.20 -1.91
N TYR A 415 8.51 20.64 -3.05
CA TYR A 415 9.93 20.41 -3.35
C TYR A 415 10.70 21.68 -3.70
N ARG A 416 11.39 22.22 -2.69
CA ARG A 416 12.27 23.39 -2.72
C ARG A 416 13.63 23.04 -2.14
N GLN A 417 14.66 23.79 -2.51
CA GLN A 417 15.99 23.63 -1.94
C GLN A 417 15.95 23.91 -0.44
N LEU A 418 16.65 23.07 0.33
CA LEU A 418 16.77 23.22 1.77
C LEU A 418 18.06 23.97 2.07
N GLY A 419 17.93 25.17 2.64
CA GLY A 419 19.03 25.89 3.25
C GLY A 419 19.34 25.34 4.64
N ARG A 420 20.58 25.55 5.10
CA ARG A 420 20.98 25.26 6.47
C ARG A 420 20.97 26.55 7.28
N HIS A 421 20.33 26.54 8.43
CA HIS A 421 20.36 27.60 9.41
C HIS A 421 21.04 27.10 10.67
N LEU A 422 22.19 27.67 11.00
CA LEU A 422 22.98 27.27 12.16
C LEU A 422 22.61 28.14 13.36
N ILE A 423 22.13 27.50 14.42
CA ILE A 423 21.90 28.14 15.72
C ILE A 423 23.06 27.73 16.63
N LYS A 424 23.93 28.68 16.94
CA LYS A 424 25.00 28.48 17.92
C LYS A 424 24.42 28.67 19.32
N THR A 425 24.59 27.66 20.17
CA THR A 425 24.28 27.73 21.61
C THR A 425 25.60 27.60 22.38
N SER A 426 25.59 27.86 23.69
CA SER A 426 26.76 27.68 24.55
C SER A 426 27.25 26.23 24.63
N LEU A 427 26.37 25.24 24.40
CA LEU A 427 26.68 23.80 24.51
C LEU A 427 26.98 23.14 23.16
N GLN A 428 26.37 23.62 22.07
CA GLN A 428 26.45 22.98 20.75
C GLN A 428 25.99 23.90 19.61
N VAL A 429 26.24 23.48 18.37
CA VAL A 429 25.69 24.12 17.17
C VAL A 429 24.57 23.25 16.59
N LEU A 430 23.35 23.77 16.59
CA LEU A 430 22.19 23.12 16.00
C LEU A 430 22.06 23.52 14.52
N ALA A 431 22.06 22.55 13.61
CA ALA A 431 21.82 22.79 12.19
C ALA A 431 20.36 22.50 11.84
N LEU A 432 19.55 23.56 11.68
CA LEU A 432 18.17 23.46 11.23
C LEU A 432 18.07 23.52 9.72
N GLN A 433 17.11 22.80 9.14
CA GLN A 433 16.76 22.94 7.73
C GLN A 433 15.71 24.04 7.56
N LYS A 434 15.92 24.93 6.60
CA LYS A 434 14.98 26.00 6.23
C LYS A 434 14.73 25.96 4.73
N GLU A 435 13.46 25.89 4.31
CA GLU A 435 13.11 25.97 2.89
C GLU A 435 13.56 27.31 2.29
N THR A 436 14.17 27.26 1.10
CA THR A 436 14.48 28.45 0.29
C THR A 436 13.41 28.69 -0.78
N ASP A 437 13.49 29.83 -1.45
CA ASP A 437 12.56 30.18 -2.54
C ASP A 437 12.88 29.47 -3.87
N LYS A 438 13.97 28.68 -3.92
CA LYS A 438 14.40 27.98 -5.13
C LYS A 438 13.76 26.60 -5.23
N VAL A 439 13.03 26.37 -6.31
CA VAL A 439 12.34 25.11 -6.61
C VAL A 439 13.35 24.05 -7.09
N MET A 440 13.15 22.80 -6.66
CA MET A 440 13.94 21.67 -7.14
C MET A 440 13.33 21.08 -8.42
N VAL A 441 13.74 21.58 -9.59
CA VAL A 441 13.20 21.18 -10.91
C VAL A 441 13.11 19.66 -11.09
N GLN A 442 14.21 18.94 -10.83
CA GLN A 442 14.22 17.50 -11.01
C GLN A 442 13.24 16.78 -10.08
N ARG A 443 13.10 17.23 -8.83
CA ARG A 443 12.17 16.63 -7.86
C ARG A 443 10.72 16.92 -8.22
N GLN A 444 10.41 18.15 -8.66
CA GLN A 444 9.08 18.50 -9.16
C GLN A 444 8.68 17.60 -10.35
N LYS A 445 9.60 17.40 -11.31
CA LYS A 445 9.38 16.50 -12.46
C LYS A 445 9.11 15.06 -12.03
N THR A 446 10.00 14.47 -11.23
CA THR A 446 9.89 13.05 -10.87
C THR A 446 8.74 12.75 -9.92
N ALA A 447 8.34 13.72 -9.08
CA ALA A 447 7.32 13.51 -8.07
C ALA A 447 5.92 13.94 -8.53
N PHE A 448 5.76 14.60 -9.68
CA PHE A 448 4.44 14.98 -10.14
C PHE A 448 3.53 13.81 -10.52
N PRO A 449 3.95 12.86 -11.38
CA PRO A 449 3.11 11.72 -11.71
C PRO A 449 2.58 10.97 -10.47
N PRO A 450 3.42 10.56 -9.50
CA PRO A 450 2.91 9.82 -8.35
C PRO A 450 2.05 10.66 -7.42
N ASN A 451 2.39 11.93 -7.19
CA ASN A 451 1.56 12.79 -6.35
C ASN A 451 0.20 13.10 -7.00
N PHE A 452 0.14 13.17 -8.32
CA PHE A 452 -1.10 13.38 -9.05
C PHE A 452 -2.02 12.16 -8.95
N VAL A 453 -1.51 10.96 -9.20
CA VAL A 453 -2.30 9.72 -9.03
C VAL A 453 -2.72 9.51 -7.56
N HIS A 454 -1.84 9.81 -6.60
CA HIS A 454 -2.20 9.84 -5.18
C HIS A 454 -3.33 10.82 -4.83
N SER A 455 -3.52 11.86 -5.63
CA SER A 455 -4.63 12.77 -5.42
C SER A 455 -5.94 12.25 -6.00
N LEU A 456 -5.87 11.41 -7.05
CA LEU A 456 -7.03 10.76 -7.66
C LEU A 456 -7.52 9.57 -6.82
N ASP A 457 -6.61 8.75 -6.30
CA ASP A 457 -6.98 7.67 -5.38
C ASP A 457 -7.64 8.20 -4.10
N GLY A 458 -7.11 9.30 -3.54
CA GLY A 458 -7.72 9.99 -2.40
C GLY A 458 -9.11 10.51 -2.73
N CYS A 459 -9.34 11.02 -3.94
CA CYS A 459 -10.68 11.43 -4.38
C CYS A 459 -11.63 10.24 -4.50
N HIS A 460 -11.20 9.15 -5.13
CA HIS A 460 -12.02 7.95 -5.29
C HIS A 460 -12.45 7.35 -3.94
N MET A 461 -11.51 7.23 -2.98
CA MET A 461 -11.81 6.76 -1.63
C MET A 461 -12.80 7.70 -0.92
N MET A 462 -12.60 9.02 -1.00
CA MET A 462 -13.49 9.99 -0.36
C MET A 462 -14.90 9.98 -0.97
N MET A 463 -15.01 9.91 -2.30
CA MET A 463 -16.30 9.79 -3.00
C MET A 463 -17.04 8.52 -2.58
N THR A 464 -16.32 7.39 -2.50
CA THR A 464 -16.85 6.10 -2.07
C THR A 464 -17.32 6.17 -0.62
N ALA A 465 -16.50 6.71 0.30
CA ALA A 465 -16.84 6.83 1.71
C ALA A 465 -18.14 7.62 1.93
N VAL A 466 -18.28 8.78 1.27
CA VAL A 466 -19.50 9.62 1.36
C VAL A 466 -20.71 8.89 0.81
N ALA A 467 -20.57 8.16 -0.30
CA ALA A 467 -21.65 7.38 -0.89
C ALA A 467 -22.08 6.20 0.00
N CYS A 468 -21.14 5.46 0.57
CA CYS A 468 -21.43 4.40 1.55
C CYS A 468 -22.17 4.95 2.78
N LYS A 469 -21.77 6.12 3.29
CA LYS A 469 -22.49 6.77 4.40
C LYS A 469 -23.94 7.12 4.02
N LYS A 470 -24.17 7.63 2.80
CA LYS A 470 -25.53 7.92 2.29
C LYS A 470 -26.37 6.65 2.14
N ALA A 471 -25.73 5.51 1.87
CA ALA A 471 -26.34 4.19 1.87
C ALA A 471 -26.47 3.58 3.28
N ASN A 472 -26.20 4.35 4.35
CA ASN A 472 -26.24 3.90 5.74
C ASN A 472 -25.32 2.68 5.99
N MET A 473 -24.08 2.73 5.50
CA MET A 473 -23.05 1.72 5.70
C MET A 473 -21.90 2.27 6.53
N ASN A 474 -21.23 1.40 7.30
CA ASN A 474 -19.97 1.73 7.93
C ASN A 474 -18.84 1.61 6.89
N PHE A 475 -17.96 2.61 6.85
CA PHE A 475 -16.84 2.63 5.92
C PHE A 475 -15.55 2.94 6.65
N ALA A 476 -14.51 2.18 6.36
CA ALA A 476 -13.13 2.52 6.68
C ALA A 476 -12.26 2.32 5.44
N GLY A 477 -11.11 3.00 5.39
CA GLY A 477 -10.24 2.95 4.23
C GLY A 477 -8.77 3.08 4.59
N VAL A 478 -7.97 2.15 4.09
CA VAL A 478 -6.50 2.22 4.09
C VAL A 478 -6.06 2.53 2.66
N HIS A 479 -6.19 3.79 2.27
CA HIS A 479 -5.87 4.28 0.92
C HIS A 479 -6.65 3.57 -0.19
N ASP A 480 -6.15 2.47 -0.72
CA ASP A 480 -6.71 1.64 -1.80
C ASP A 480 -7.34 0.32 -1.29
N SER A 481 -7.58 0.23 0.01
CA SER A 481 -8.25 -0.90 0.68
C SER A 481 -9.51 -0.40 1.38
N TYR A 482 -10.69 -0.86 0.97
CA TYR A 482 -12.01 -0.35 1.40
C TYR A 482 -12.75 -1.37 2.24
N TRP A 483 -13.23 -0.96 3.41
CA TRP A 483 -13.74 -1.87 4.42
C TRP A 483 -15.17 -1.51 4.82
N THR A 484 -16.00 -2.53 5.00
CA THR A 484 -17.38 -2.44 5.48
C THR A 484 -17.75 -3.70 6.25
N HIS A 485 -18.96 -3.79 6.80
CA HIS A 485 -19.49 -5.03 7.37
C HIS A 485 -19.71 -6.10 6.28
N ALA A 486 -19.57 -7.37 6.65
CA ALA A 486 -19.69 -8.49 5.71
C ALA A 486 -21.03 -8.51 4.93
N CYS A 487 -22.12 -8.07 5.55
CA CYS A 487 -23.44 -7.99 4.91
C CYS A 487 -23.53 -6.92 3.80
N ASP A 488 -22.66 -5.91 3.84
CA ASP A 488 -22.73 -4.72 2.99
C ASP A 488 -21.69 -4.74 1.85
N VAL A 489 -20.85 -5.78 1.74
CA VAL A 489 -19.72 -5.82 0.80
C VAL A 489 -20.17 -5.70 -0.66
N ASP A 490 -21.25 -6.38 -1.06
CA ASP A 490 -21.78 -6.29 -2.43
C ASP A 490 -22.22 -4.86 -2.78
N GLN A 491 -22.90 -4.19 -1.84
CA GLN A 491 -23.35 -2.82 -2.02
C GLN A 491 -22.17 -1.85 -2.08
N MET A 492 -21.15 -2.05 -1.24
CA MET A 492 -19.91 -1.27 -1.29
C MET A 492 -19.20 -1.44 -2.63
N ASN A 493 -19.13 -2.68 -3.13
CA ASN A 493 -18.50 -3.02 -4.41
C ASN A 493 -19.22 -2.39 -5.59
N HIS A 494 -20.54 -2.27 -5.53
CA HIS A 494 -21.29 -1.51 -6.52
C HIS A 494 -20.95 0.00 -6.45
N ILE A 495 -21.05 0.60 -5.26
CA ILE A 495 -20.79 2.03 -5.03
C ILE A 495 -19.37 2.41 -5.46
N LEU A 496 -18.35 1.62 -5.09
CA LEU A 496 -16.96 1.95 -5.40
C LEU A 496 -16.69 1.92 -6.92
N ARG A 497 -17.34 1.02 -7.67
CA ARG A 497 -17.23 0.94 -9.13
C ARG A 497 -17.90 2.16 -9.77
N GLU A 498 -19.11 2.51 -9.32
CA GLU A 498 -19.84 3.70 -9.79
C GLU A 498 -19.02 4.97 -9.56
N LYS A 499 -18.45 5.15 -8.37
CA LYS A 499 -17.64 6.34 -8.06
C LYS A 499 -16.32 6.38 -8.79
N PHE A 500 -15.74 5.23 -9.14
CA PHE A 500 -14.57 5.18 -10.02
C PHE A 500 -14.93 5.65 -11.44
N VAL A 501 -16.04 5.14 -12.01
CA VAL A 501 -16.51 5.55 -13.34
C VAL A 501 -16.85 7.04 -13.35
N GLU A 502 -17.62 7.53 -12.38
CA GLU A 502 -17.98 8.94 -12.24
C GLU A 502 -16.74 9.85 -12.19
N LEU A 503 -15.71 9.45 -11.44
CA LEU A 503 -14.46 10.20 -11.36
C LEU A 503 -13.78 10.34 -12.73
N TYR A 504 -13.75 9.26 -13.52
CA TYR A 504 -13.03 9.18 -14.79
C TYR A 504 -13.83 9.57 -16.04
N GLU A 505 -15.15 9.69 -15.94
CA GLU A 505 -15.97 10.33 -16.96
C GLU A 505 -15.63 11.82 -17.09
N ALA A 506 -15.11 12.45 -16.03
CA ALA A 506 -14.60 13.81 -16.09
C ALA A 506 -13.32 13.91 -16.95
N PRO A 507 -13.14 15.00 -17.72
CA PRO A 507 -11.95 15.21 -18.56
C PRO A 507 -10.75 15.70 -17.72
N ILE A 508 -10.23 14.83 -16.85
CA ILE A 508 -9.23 15.16 -15.82
C ILE A 508 -7.96 15.77 -16.43
N LEU A 509 -7.37 15.13 -17.46
CA LEU A 509 -6.12 15.59 -18.07
C LEU A 509 -6.31 16.91 -18.84
N GLU A 510 -7.46 17.09 -19.48
CA GLU A 510 -7.81 18.34 -20.19
C GLU A 510 -8.02 19.48 -19.20
N ASN A 511 -8.72 19.23 -18.10
CA ASN A 511 -8.93 20.22 -17.04
C ASN A 511 -7.59 20.63 -16.42
N LEU A 512 -6.69 19.68 -16.20
CA LEU A 512 -5.34 19.95 -15.71
C LEU A 512 -4.54 20.82 -16.70
N LEU A 513 -4.53 20.47 -17.99
CA LEU A 513 -3.83 21.23 -19.02
C LEU A 513 -4.38 22.66 -19.15
N LYS A 514 -5.71 22.81 -19.19
CA LYS A 514 -6.38 24.12 -19.21
C LYS A 514 -6.01 24.96 -18.00
N ALA A 515 -5.94 24.36 -16.81
CA ALA A 515 -5.53 25.05 -15.59
C ALA A 515 -4.07 25.52 -15.64
N PHE A 516 -3.17 24.72 -16.20
CA PHE A 516 -1.78 25.12 -16.43
C PHE A 516 -1.66 26.25 -17.45
N GLN A 517 -2.34 26.16 -18.59
CA GLN A 517 -2.35 27.21 -19.61
C GLN A 517 -2.91 28.54 -19.07
N LYS A 518 -3.98 28.48 -18.26
CA LYS A 518 -4.54 29.66 -17.60
C LYS A 518 -3.57 30.28 -16.58
N SER A 519 -2.87 29.45 -15.82
CA SER A 519 -1.91 29.90 -14.80
C SER A 519 -0.60 30.42 -15.41
N PHE A 520 -0.24 29.94 -16.59
CA PHE A 520 1.03 30.22 -17.27
C PHE A 520 0.80 30.48 -18.77
N PRO A 521 0.12 31.58 -19.15
CA PRO A 521 -0.31 31.84 -20.54
C PRO A 521 0.85 32.03 -21.53
N LYS A 522 2.05 32.33 -21.02
CA LYS A 522 3.27 32.49 -21.84
C LYS A 522 4.02 31.17 -22.08
N LEU A 523 3.70 30.11 -21.33
CA LEU A 523 4.39 28.81 -21.43
C LEU A 523 3.68 27.90 -22.43
N LYS A 524 4.45 27.14 -23.19
CA LYS A 524 3.93 26.10 -24.10
C LYS A 524 4.03 24.75 -23.41
N PHE A 525 2.89 24.07 -23.29
CA PHE A 525 2.78 22.74 -22.70
C PHE A 525 2.68 21.68 -23.80
N PRO A 526 3.23 20.47 -23.60
CA PRO A 526 3.07 19.38 -24.54
C PRO A 526 1.60 18.95 -24.65
N PRO A 527 1.16 18.46 -25.83
CA PRO A 527 -0.20 17.94 -26.00
C PRO A 527 -0.43 16.71 -25.10
N ILE A 528 -1.68 16.49 -24.73
CA ILE A 528 -2.10 15.31 -23.96
C ILE A 528 -1.84 14.06 -24.83
N PRO A 529 -1.28 12.97 -24.27
CA PRO A 529 -1.13 11.71 -24.99
C PRO A 529 -2.48 11.19 -25.53
N GLU A 530 -2.43 10.48 -26.66
CA GLU A 530 -3.62 9.82 -27.19
C GLU A 530 -4.19 8.80 -26.20
N ARG A 531 -5.51 8.72 -26.14
CA ARG A 531 -6.23 7.75 -25.31
C ARG A 531 -6.58 6.51 -26.13
N GLY A 532 -6.58 5.36 -25.49
CA GLY A 532 -7.08 4.12 -26.07
C GLY A 532 -8.60 4.04 -26.11
N ASP A 533 -9.10 2.83 -26.33
CA ASP A 533 -10.49 2.48 -26.60
C ASP A 533 -11.19 1.79 -25.42
N PHE A 534 -10.58 1.73 -24.23
CA PHE A 534 -11.20 1.15 -23.04
C PHE A 534 -12.48 1.90 -22.64
N ASP A 535 -13.60 1.17 -22.55
CA ASP A 535 -14.85 1.70 -22.01
C ASP A 535 -14.82 1.62 -20.48
N LEU A 536 -14.82 2.79 -19.84
CA LEU A 536 -14.84 2.90 -18.37
C LEU A 536 -16.03 2.17 -17.74
N ARG A 537 -17.15 2.00 -18.46
CA ARG A 537 -18.34 1.31 -17.94
C ARG A 537 -18.13 -0.20 -17.74
N ASP A 538 -17.11 -0.80 -18.35
CA ASP A 538 -16.74 -2.19 -18.10
C ASP A 538 -16.34 -2.43 -16.64
N VAL A 539 -15.86 -1.39 -15.94
CA VAL A 539 -15.52 -1.45 -14.50
C VAL A 539 -16.74 -1.82 -13.65
N LEU A 540 -17.95 -1.41 -14.04
CA LEU A 540 -19.19 -1.71 -13.31
C LEU A 540 -19.46 -3.22 -13.21
N LYS A 541 -18.95 -3.99 -14.17
CA LYS A 541 -19.09 -5.46 -14.24
C LYS A 541 -17.85 -6.20 -13.74
N SER A 542 -16.80 -5.49 -13.31
CA SER A 542 -15.56 -6.12 -12.89
C SER A 542 -15.60 -6.60 -11.45
N THR A 543 -15.82 -7.91 -11.27
CA THR A 543 -15.82 -8.58 -9.97
C THR A 543 -14.54 -8.32 -9.19
N TYR A 544 -13.37 -8.42 -9.84
CA TYR A 544 -12.06 -8.39 -9.18
C TYR A 544 -11.38 -7.02 -9.16
N PHE A 545 -12.08 -5.93 -9.52
CA PHE A 545 -11.52 -4.58 -9.47
C PHE A 545 -10.97 -4.23 -8.07
N PHE A 546 -11.80 -4.47 -7.05
CA PHE A 546 -11.46 -4.52 -5.62
C PHE A 546 -11.95 -5.88 -5.11
N ASN A 547 -11.08 -6.70 -4.51
CA ASN A 547 -11.45 -8.06 -4.09
C ASN A 547 -10.61 -8.63 -2.96
#